data_AF-A0A960WH77-F1
#
_entry.id   AF-A0A960WH77-F1
#
_cell.length_a   1.000
_cell.length_b   1.000
_cell.length_c   1.000
_cell.angle_alpha   90.00
_cell.angle_beta   90.00
_cell.angle_gamma   90.00
#
_symmetry.space_group_name_H-M   'P 1'
#
loop_
_entity.id
_entity.type
_entity.pdbx_description
1 polymer ?
#
loop_
_entity_poly.entity_id
_entity_poly.type
_entity_poly.pdbx_seq_one_letter_code
_entity_poly.pdbx_strand_id
1 'polypeptide(L)'
;MFVKKKTEDDVMNPEGLKREKEKAKKAAKSDDTEKTPAASNPGFWSFFRKNYKQQKETEPELGFVSRIKRVYENYTEVKETEQTNLNTYSSIEKAARLNKEFLTLLVGSCLIATFGLLAGSTAVIIGAMLIAPLMMPILGFSLSIIWGDRTLLWQSLRTLLLGSMLVLVVSSLISFLLPGVEFNPEMMARVNPTLFDILIAIASGLVGAYAYVNPNISSSISGVAIAVALMPPLCTVGISIGQGEVRFALGATLLYSINLIGISLAASIVFWRTRVHPVHEDEKEVKGRALQNVLLSSLLLFLIALPVSYFTYQSYQTNRQDRAVRDIIENTSETSEILQLNIIRRRDTVKVKAVFIVLNNFNSESLKQVKLKIREIFPDTRLEVQLAPIAMTNFVAESKPVEDKKENMKDNSEKKEKKK
;
A
#
# COMPACT_ATOMS: atom_id res chain seq x y z
N MET A 1 -16.92 -33.39 52.07
CA MET A 1 -15.62 -34.10 52.15
C MET A 1 -14.52 -33.07 51.93
N PHE A 2 -13.54 -33.05 52.83
CA PHE A 2 -12.76 -31.89 53.25
C PHE A 2 -11.90 -31.19 52.18
N VAL A 3 -12.04 -29.86 52.14
CA VAL A 3 -11.06 -28.91 51.60
C VAL A 3 -9.78 -29.03 52.43
N LYS A 4 -8.73 -29.63 51.85
CA LYS A 4 -7.40 -29.66 52.47
C LYS A 4 -6.67 -28.36 52.09
N LYS A 5 -6.81 -27.37 52.97
CA LYS A 5 -5.98 -26.16 53.05
C LYS A 5 -4.52 -26.63 53.02
N LYS A 6 -3.79 -26.35 51.95
CA LYS A 6 -2.34 -26.59 51.89
C LYS A 6 -1.70 -25.48 52.72
N THR A 7 -1.40 -25.80 53.97
CA THR A 7 -0.65 -24.98 54.90
C THR A 7 0.68 -24.58 54.29
N GLU A 8 1.00 -23.29 54.40
CA GLU A 8 2.36 -22.77 54.38
C GLU A 8 3.21 -23.60 55.33
N ASP A 9 4.15 -24.35 54.76
CA ASP A 9 5.42 -24.76 55.37
C ASP A 9 6.15 -25.61 54.32
N ASP A 10 6.44 -25.00 53.17
CA ASP A 10 7.55 -25.44 52.33
C ASP A 10 8.70 -24.46 52.60
N VAL A 11 9.22 -24.52 53.84
CA VAL A 11 10.52 -23.94 54.18
C VAL A 11 11.54 -24.67 53.31
N MET A 12 11.79 -24.09 52.14
CA MET A 12 12.80 -24.52 51.18
C MET A 12 14.08 -24.91 51.93
N ASN A 13 14.41 -26.20 51.89
CA ASN A 13 15.64 -26.75 52.43
C ASN A 13 16.82 -25.86 52.00
N PRO A 14 17.73 -25.44 52.91
CA PRO A 14 18.89 -24.61 52.59
C PRO A 14 19.73 -25.15 51.41
N GLU A 15 19.68 -26.44 51.13
CA GLU A 15 20.30 -27.03 49.94
C GLU A 15 19.60 -26.68 48.61
N GLY A 16 18.26 -26.58 48.58
CA GLY A 16 17.50 -26.14 47.41
C GLY A 16 17.81 -24.69 47.05
N LEU A 17 17.89 -23.83 48.07
CA LEU A 17 18.29 -22.43 47.93
C LEU A 17 19.73 -22.28 47.41
N LYS A 18 20.65 -23.13 47.87
CA LYS A 18 22.04 -23.17 47.39
C LYS A 18 22.12 -23.64 45.94
N ARG A 19 21.36 -24.67 45.56
CA ARG A 19 21.32 -25.21 44.19
C ARG A 19 20.77 -24.21 43.18
N GLU A 20 19.72 -23.48 43.51
CA GLU A 20 19.21 -22.41 42.64
C GLU A 20 20.16 -21.22 42.56
N LYS A 21 20.78 -20.80 43.66
CA LYS A 21 21.84 -19.79 43.64
C LYS A 21 23.03 -20.23 42.78
N GLU A 22 23.39 -21.51 42.82
CA GLU A 22 24.43 -22.07 41.95
C GLU A 22 24.01 -22.11 40.49
N LYS A 23 22.76 -22.48 40.18
CA LYS A 23 22.24 -22.47 38.80
C LYS A 23 22.20 -21.04 38.24
N ALA A 24 21.72 -20.07 39.01
CA ALA A 24 21.73 -18.67 38.63
C ALA A 24 23.18 -18.14 38.48
N LYS A 25 24.10 -18.51 39.37
CA LYS A 25 25.53 -18.17 39.24
C LYS A 25 26.18 -18.81 38.01
N LYS A 26 25.87 -20.07 37.69
CA LYS A 26 26.41 -20.78 36.52
C LYS A 26 25.87 -20.21 35.22
N ALA A 27 24.56 -19.92 35.14
CA ALA A 27 23.94 -19.27 33.99
C ALA A 27 24.47 -17.84 33.77
N ALA A 28 24.73 -17.08 34.83
CA ALA A 28 25.35 -15.76 34.73
C ALA A 28 26.82 -15.83 34.28
N LYS A 29 27.57 -16.84 34.75
CA LYS A 29 28.98 -17.01 34.39
C LYS A 29 29.17 -17.46 32.94
N SER A 30 28.21 -18.15 32.34
CA SER A 30 28.21 -18.48 30.91
C SER A 30 27.86 -17.26 30.04
N ASP A 31 26.94 -16.41 30.49
CA ASP A 31 26.49 -15.23 29.74
C ASP A 31 27.58 -14.13 29.64
N ASP A 32 28.42 -13.98 30.68
CA ASP A 32 29.56 -13.05 30.68
C ASP A 32 30.76 -13.56 29.83
N THR A 33 30.81 -14.85 29.49
CA THR A 33 31.95 -15.46 28.77
C THR A 33 31.79 -15.54 27.25
N GLU A 34 30.58 -15.40 26.73
CA GLU A 34 30.31 -15.49 25.29
C GLU A 34 30.49 -14.11 24.63
N LYS A 35 31.75 -13.78 24.28
CA LYS A 35 32.08 -12.59 23.47
C LYS A 35 31.56 -12.75 22.04
N THR A 36 30.27 -12.53 21.84
CA THR A 36 29.72 -12.21 20.52
C THR A 36 30.00 -10.74 20.20
N PRO A 37 30.35 -10.40 18.95
CA PRO A 37 30.78 -9.04 18.63
C PRO A 37 29.57 -8.09 18.61
N ALA A 38 29.65 -7.06 19.46
CA ALA A 38 28.86 -5.81 19.39
C ALA A 38 27.32 -5.93 19.51
N ALA A 39 26.83 -6.36 20.68
CA ALA A 39 25.51 -5.98 21.18
C ALA A 39 25.66 -5.47 22.62
N SER A 40 25.16 -4.27 22.90
CA SER A 40 25.16 -3.60 24.21
C SER A 40 24.19 -4.28 25.19
N ASN A 41 24.33 -5.58 25.41
CA ASN A 41 23.49 -6.30 26.36
C ASN A 41 23.79 -5.80 27.79
N PRO A 42 22.78 -5.32 28.55
CA PRO A 42 23.00 -4.90 29.93
C PRO A 42 23.42 -6.13 30.74
N GLY A 43 24.68 -6.23 31.16
CA GLY A 43 25.17 -7.43 31.85
C GLY A 43 24.26 -7.81 33.02
N PHE A 44 23.91 -9.10 33.15
CA PHE A 44 22.91 -9.63 34.08
C PHE A 44 22.99 -9.02 35.49
N TRP A 45 24.20 -8.87 36.04
CA TRP A 45 24.43 -8.34 37.38
C TRP A 45 24.04 -6.85 37.55
N SER A 46 24.16 -6.05 36.49
CA SER A 46 23.75 -4.65 36.48
C SER A 46 22.21 -4.53 36.49
N PHE A 47 21.54 -5.31 35.65
CA PHE A 47 20.09 -5.42 35.57
C PHE A 47 19.50 -5.98 36.87
N PHE A 48 20.12 -7.03 37.40
CA PHE A 48 19.71 -7.67 38.64
C PHE A 48 19.76 -6.71 39.82
N ARG A 49 20.87 -5.98 40.03
CA ARG A 49 20.96 -5.02 41.15
C ARG A 49 19.88 -3.93 41.07
N LYS A 50 19.62 -3.41 39.88
CA LYS A 50 18.65 -2.34 39.65
C LYS A 50 17.22 -2.82 39.91
N ASN A 51 16.86 -3.96 39.31
CA ASN A 51 15.48 -4.44 39.31
C ASN A 51 15.12 -5.26 40.56
N TYR A 52 16.09 -5.94 41.19
CA TYR A 52 15.85 -6.67 42.44
C TYR A 52 15.50 -5.72 43.60
N LYS A 53 16.17 -4.56 43.69
CA LYS A 53 15.88 -3.57 44.73
C LYS A 53 14.48 -2.97 44.56
N GLN A 54 14.11 -2.63 43.33
CA GLN A 54 12.79 -2.09 42.99
C GLN A 54 11.65 -3.11 43.23
N GLN A 55 11.89 -4.38 42.93
CA GLN A 55 10.91 -5.45 43.14
C GLN A 55 10.72 -5.82 44.61
N LYS A 56 11.78 -5.70 45.43
CA LYS A 56 11.70 -5.87 46.88
C LYS A 56 10.76 -4.85 47.53
N GLU A 57 10.66 -3.65 46.96
CA GLU A 57 9.81 -2.55 47.46
C GLU A 57 8.36 -2.64 46.95
N THR A 58 8.13 -3.17 45.74
CA THR A 58 6.80 -3.24 45.11
C THR A 58 6.05 -4.55 45.38
N GLU A 59 6.76 -5.66 45.62
CA GLU A 59 6.16 -6.97 45.87
C GLU A 59 6.74 -7.63 47.13
N PRO A 60 6.39 -7.12 48.34
CA PRO A 60 6.94 -7.59 49.61
C PRO A 60 6.55 -9.04 49.95
N GLU A 61 5.42 -9.51 49.43
CA GLU A 61 4.83 -10.84 49.64
C GLU A 61 5.60 -11.97 48.91
N LEU A 62 6.40 -11.66 47.88
CA LEU A 62 7.15 -12.69 47.15
C LEU A 62 8.35 -13.23 47.94
N GLY A 63 8.44 -14.56 48.03
CA GLY A 63 9.62 -15.25 48.54
C GLY A 63 10.90 -14.93 47.77
N PHE A 64 12.05 -15.08 48.43
CA PHE A 64 13.37 -14.75 47.86
C PHE A 64 13.63 -15.44 46.50
N VAL A 65 13.23 -16.71 46.39
CA VAL A 65 13.40 -17.53 45.18
C VAL A 65 12.54 -17.05 44.03
N SER A 66 11.27 -16.76 44.29
CA SER A 66 10.34 -16.29 43.26
C SER A 66 10.73 -14.90 42.74
N ARG A 67 11.29 -14.03 43.59
CA ARG A 67 11.88 -12.76 43.13
C ARG A 67 13.06 -12.98 42.17
N ILE A 68 14.01 -13.83 42.53
CA ILE A 68 15.17 -14.10 41.64
C ILE A 68 14.71 -14.68 40.32
N LYS A 69 13.78 -15.64 40.35
CA LYS A 69 13.19 -16.24 39.15
C LYS A 69 12.55 -15.17 38.26
N ARG A 70 11.74 -14.27 38.83
CA ARG A 70 11.08 -13.18 38.09
C ARG A 70 12.07 -12.16 37.53
N VAL A 71 13.12 -11.80 38.25
CA VAL A 71 14.18 -10.93 37.71
C VAL A 71 14.92 -11.59 36.56
N TYR A 72 15.16 -12.90 36.63
CA TYR A 72 15.79 -13.65 35.54
C TYR A 72 14.89 -13.80 34.32
N GLU A 73 13.59 -14.08 34.51
CA GLU A 73 12.59 -14.09 33.44
C GLU A 73 12.52 -12.72 32.75
N ASN A 74 12.39 -11.64 33.52
CA ASN A 74 12.38 -10.27 32.98
C ASN A 74 13.70 -9.92 32.26
N TYR A 75 14.84 -10.38 32.76
CA TYR A 75 16.14 -10.16 32.10
C TYR A 75 16.19 -10.85 30.73
N THR A 76 15.73 -12.10 30.68
CA THR A 76 15.74 -12.90 29.46
C THR A 76 14.80 -12.31 28.41
N GLU A 77 13.60 -11.88 28.82
CA GLU A 77 12.62 -11.22 27.95
C GLU A 77 13.14 -9.88 27.39
N VAL A 78 13.78 -9.06 28.22
CA VAL A 78 14.39 -7.79 27.78
C VAL A 78 15.53 -8.04 26.79
N LYS A 79 16.39 -9.01 27.07
CA LYS A 79 17.51 -9.40 26.21
C LYS A 79 17.04 -9.92 24.84
N GLU A 80 16.03 -10.79 24.82
CA GLU A 80 15.44 -11.30 23.58
C GLU A 80 14.81 -10.17 22.75
N THR A 81 14.14 -9.21 23.40
CA THR A 81 13.54 -8.05 22.75
C THR A 81 14.59 -7.12 22.13
N GLU A 82 15.67 -6.81 22.86
CA GLU A 82 16.78 -6.01 22.33
C GLU A 82 17.44 -6.69 21.13
N GLN A 83 17.73 -8.00 21.23
CA GLN A 83 18.31 -8.75 20.11
C GLN A 83 17.41 -8.74 18.88
N THR A 84 16.09 -8.89 19.07
CA THR A 84 15.10 -8.85 18.00
C THR A 84 15.07 -7.48 17.31
N ASN A 85 15.12 -6.40 18.09
CA ASN A 85 15.16 -5.04 17.56
C ASN A 85 16.43 -4.76 16.75
N LEU A 86 17.59 -5.24 17.21
CA LEU A 86 18.86 -5.11 16.49
C LEU A 86 18.87 -5.92 15.18
N ASN A 87 18.33 -7.14 15.21
CA ASN A 87 18.17 -7.96 14.02
C ASN A 87 17.22 -7.30 13.01
N THR A 88 16.13 -6.69 13.49
CA THR A 88 15.17 -5.94 12.66
C THR A 88 15.83 -4.73 12.01
N TYR A 89 16.54 -3.91 12.79
CA TYR A 89 17.27 -2.74 12.29
C TYR A 89 18.28 -3.15 11.20
N SER A 90 19.14 -4.13 11.48
CA SER A 90 20.18 -4.57 10.54
C SER A 90 19.61 -5.19 9.27
N SER A 91 18.44 -5.84 9.35
CA SER A 91 17.73 -6.38 8.19
C SER A 91 17.18 -5.27 7.29
N ILE A 92 16.60 -4.22 7.88
CA ILE A 92 16.14 -3.04 7.15
C ILE A 92 17.33 -2.33 6.50
N GLU A 93 18.41 -2.10 7.26
CA GLU A 93 19.60 -1.40 6.78
C GLU A 93 20.22 -2.08 5.55
N LYS A 94 20.32 -3.42 5.58
CA LYS A 94 20.87 -4.22 4.47
C LYS A 94 19.93 -4.26 3.26
N ALA A 95 18.62 -4.30 3.47
CA ALA A 95 17.65 -4.43 2.39
C ALA A 95 17.22 -3.09 1.78
N ALA A 96 17.46 -1.97 2.47
CA ALA A 96 17.25 -0.61 1.94
C ALA A 96 18.32 -0.19 0.91
N ARG A 97 19.39 -0.98 0.75
CA ARG A 97 20.51 -0.67 -0.13
C ARG A 97 20.14 -0.89 -1.59
N LEU A 98 20.59 0.02 -2.44
CA LEU A 98 20.56 -0.18 -3.89
C LEU A 98 21.52 -1.32 -4.26
N ASN A 99 21.00 -2.47 -4.65
CA ASN A 99 21.76 -3.63 -5.12
C ASN A 99 21.17 -4.17 -6.42
N LYS A 100 21.80 -5.19 -7.00
CA LYS A 100 21.40 -5.77 -8.28
C LYS A 100 20.04 -6.45 -8.17
N GLU A 101 19.79 -7.14 -7.07
CA GLU A 101 18.56 -7.86 -6.78
C GLU A 101 17.37 -6.90 -6.74
N PHE A 102 17.51 -5.78 -6.03
CA PHE A 102 16.54 -4.69 -5.97
C PHE A 102 16.25 -4.15 -7.38
N LEU A 103 17.28 -3.86 -8.17
CA LEU A 103 17.10 -3.33 -9.52
C LEU A 103 16.39 -4.33 -10.44
N THR A 104 16.76 -5.61 -10.38
CA THR A 104 16.12 -6.67 -11.18
C THR A 104 14.64 -6.81 -10.85
N LEU A 105 14.30 -6.89 -9.54
CA LEU A 105 12.92 -7.00 -9.09
C LEU A 105 12.13 -5.73 -9.43
N LEU A 106 12.74 -4.55 -9.27
CA LEU A 106 12.09 -3.28 -9.57
C LEU A 106 11.78 -3.11 -11.05
N VAL A 107 12.73 -3.43 -11.95
CA VAL A 107 12.50 -3.39 -13.40
C VAL A 107 11.46 -4.43 -13.80
N GLY A 108 11.57 -5.67 -13.31
CA GLY A 108 10.59 -6.72 -13.60
C GLY A 108 9.17 -6.32 -13.18
N SER A 109 9.02 -5.84 -11.94
CA SER A 109 7.75 -5.30 -11.44
C SER A 109 7.25 -4.11 -12.28
N CYS A 110 8.14 -3.21 -12.71
CA CYS A 110 7.79 -2.06 -13.54
C CYS A 110 7.22 -2.46 -14.90
N LEU A 111 7.85 -3.45 -15.55
CA LEU A 111 7.35 -3.99 -16.82
C LEU A 111 5.95 -4.58 -16.63
N ILE A 112 5.79 -5.47 -15.65
CA ILE A 112 4.50 -6.13 -15.38
C ILE A 112 3.43 -5.10 -15.01
N ALA A 113 3.74 -4.12 -14.16
CA ALA A 113 2.81 -3.07 -13.76
C ALA A 113 2.42 -2.17 -14.94
N THR A 114 3.39 -1.78 -15.78
CA THR A 114 3.14 -0.92 -16.95
C THR A 114 2.25 -1.64 -17.96
N PHE A 115 2.56 -2.89 -18.32
CA PHE A 115 1.71 -3.67 -19.22
C PHE A 115 0.35 -3.98 -18.60
N GLY A 116 0.29 -4.29 -17.31
CA GLY A 116 -0.96 -4.50 -16.59
C GLY A 116 -1.85 -3.25 -16.58
N LEU A 117 -1.26 -2.06 -16.39
CA LEU A 117 -1.96 -0.78 -16.48
C LEU A 117 -2.44 -0.50 -17.89
N LEU A 118 -1.61 -0.70 -18.92
CA LEU A 118 -2.01 -0.49 -20.32
C LEU A 118 -3.11 -1.47 -20.75
N ALA A 119 -3.05 -2.73 -20.28
CA ALA A 119 -4.05 -3.75 -20.55
C ALA A 119 -5.32 -3.63 -19.69
N GLY A 120 -5.34 -2.76 -18.68
CA GLY A 120 -6.47 -2.63 -17.74
C GLY A 120 -6.71 -3.88 -16.88
N SER A 121 -5.65 -4.62 -16.55
CA SER A 121 -5.75 -5.87 -15.79
C SER A 121 -5.38 -5.66 -14.32
N THR A 122 -6.39 -5.51 -13.47
CA THR A 122 -6.23 -5.34 -12.01
C THR A 122 -5.43 -6.49 -11.38
N ALA A 123 -5.65 -7.73 -11.83
CA ALA A 123 -4.93 -8.90 -11.32
C ALA A 123 -3.42 -8.85 -11.61
N VAL A 124 -3.03 -8.46 -12.82
CA VAL A 124 -1.62 -8.31 -13.21
C VAL A 124 -0.98 -7.15 -12.43
N ILE A 125 -1.71 -6.06 -12.27
CA ILE A 125 -1.27 -4.90 -11.47
C ILE A 125 -0.99 -5.32 -10.02
N ILE A 126 -1.88 -6.11 -9.40
CA ILE A 126 -1.68 -6.64 -8.04
C ILE A 126 -0.46 -7.55 -7.99
N GLY A 127 -0.31 -8.46 -8.95
CA GLY A 127 0.87 -9.34 -9.04
C GLY A 127 2.18 -8.54 -9.12
N ALA A 128 2.20 -7.46 -9.90
CA ALA A 128 3.36 -6.59 -10.00
C ALA A 128 3.70 -5.89 -8.67
N MET A 129 2.68 -5.42 -7.93
CA MET A 129 2.86 -4.81 -6.62
C MET A 129 3.60 -5.77 -5.67
N LEU A 130 3.18 -7.04 -5.60
CA LEU A 130 3.76 -8.01 -4.66
C LEU A 130 5.26 -8.28 -4.86
N ILE A 131 5.76 -8.06 -6.08
CA ILE A 131 7.17 -8.27 -6.45
C ILE A 131 8.02 -7.02 -6.15
N ALA A 132 7.41 -5.84 -6.07
CA ALA A 132 8.13 -4.57 -6.00
C ALA A 132 8.92 -4.43 -4.68
N PRO A 133 10.25 -4.20 -4.73
CA PRO A 133 11.08 -4.16 -3.53
C PRO A 133 11.09 -2.79 -2.81
N LEU A 134 10.14 -1.90 -3.11
CA LEU A 134 10.12 -0.51 -2.61
C LEU A 134 9.87 -0.39 -1.11
N MET A 135 9.34 -1.43 -0.46
CA MET A 135 9.05 -1.41 0.97
C MET A 135 10.31 -1.13 1.83
N MET A 136 11.41 -1.84 1.56
CA MET A 136 12.58 -1.82 2.46
C MET A 136 13.27 -0.46 2.50
N PRO A 137 13.50 0.24 1.36
CA PRO A 137 13.98 1.61 1.38
C PRO A 137 13.06 2.58 2.12
N ILE A 138 11.73 2.37 2.12
CA ILE A 138 10.80 3.22 2.87
C ILE A 138 10.95 2.98 4.36
N LEU A 139 10.95 1.73 4.80
CA LEU A 139 11.16 1.38 6.21
C LEU A 139 12.52 1.89 6.70
N GLY A 140 13.58 1.78 5.88
CA GLY A 140 14.90 2.32 6.17
C GLY A 140 14.89 3.84 6.31
N PHE A 141 14.21 4.54 5.40
CA PHE A 141 14.03 5.99 5.47
C PHE A 141 13.30 6.41 6.75
N SER A 142 12.20 5.75 7.09
CA SER A 142 11.43 6.01 8.32
C SER A 142 12.26 5.75 9.59
N LEU A 143 13.03 4.67 9.62
CA LEU A 143 13.90 4.31 10.74
C LEU A 143 15.04 5.33 10.93
N SER A 144 15.62 5.79 9.82
CA SER A 144 16.68 6.80 9.82
C SER A 144 16.19 8.15 10.32
N ILE A 145 14.98 8.51 9.93
CA ILE A 145 14.31 9.73 10.39
C ILE A 145 14.19 9.70 11.91
N ILE A 146 13.63 8.63 12.48
CA ILE A 146 13.31 8.62 13.91
C ILE A 146 14.58 8.60 14.79
N TRP A 147 15.61 7.85 14.40
CA TRP A 147 16.86 7.73 15.18
C TRP A 147 17.98 8.67 14.72
N GLY A 148 17.76 9.48 13.69
CA GLY A 148 18.75 10.46 13.22
C GLY A 148 19.98 9.86 12.52
N ASP A 149 19.89 8.61 12.03
CA ASP A 149 20.97 7.98 11.29
C ASP A 149 21.11 8.58 9.88
N ARG A 150 22.05 9.51 9.74
CA ARG A 150 22.31 10.20 8.47
C ARG A 150 22.77 9.24 7.36
N THR A 151 23.49 8.18 7.70
CA THR A 151 24.04 7.24 6.71
C THR A 151 22.90 6.44 6.10
N LEU A 152 22.05 5.86 6.95
CA LEU A 152 20.88 5.10 6.49
C LEU A 152 19.85 6.03 5.82
N LEU A 153 19.73 7.29 6.26
CA LEU A 153 18.84 8.29 5.65
C LEU A 153 19.21 8.53 4.18
N TRP A 154 20.47 8.90 3.93
CA TRP A 154 20.96 9.19 2.59
C TRP A 154 20.96 7.95 1.71
N GLN A 155 21.28 6.78 2.28
CA GLN A 155 21.23 5.52 1.56
C GLN A 155 19.81 5.19 1.10
N SER A 156 18.84 5.22 2.02
CA SER A 156 17.44 4.91 1.74
C SER A 156 16.82 5.90 0.76
N LEU A 157 17.08 7.20 0.97
CA LEU A 157 16.62 8.27 0.08
C LEU A 157 17.19 8.13 -1.33
N ARG A 158 18.49 7.82 -1.45
CA ARG A 158 19.13 7.58 -2.75
C ARG A 158 18.52 6.37 -3.45
N THR A 159 18.28 5.27 -2.74
CA THR A 159 17.61 4.09 -3.31
C THR A 159 16.20 4.43 -3.80
N LEU A 160 15.42 5.17 -3.01
CA LEU A 160 14.07 5.60 -3.39
C LEU A 160 14.08 6.51 -4.62
N LEU A 161 14.95 7.52 -4.67
CA LEU A 161 15.03 8.45 -5.80
C LEU A 161 15.50 7.76 -7.08
N LEU A 162 16.58 6.97 -7.01
CA LEU A 162 17.11 6.25 -8.17
C LEU A 162 16.13 5.17 -8.65
N GLY A 163 15.50 4.44 -7.72
CA GLY A 163 14.47 3.47 -8.05
C GLY A 163 13.26 4.12 -8.70
N SER A 164 12.77 5.23 -8.13
CA SER A 164 11.65 5.99 -8.71
C SER A 164 11.98 6.50 -10.11
N MET A 165 13.17 7.10 -10.30
CA MET A 165 13.61 7.57 -11.60
C MET A 165 13.72 6.43 -12.62
N LEU A 166 14.23 5.27 -12.22
CA LEU A 166 14.31 4.12 -13.10
C LEU A 166 12.92 3.66 -13.56
N VAL A 167 11.95 3.55 -12.64
CA VAL A 167 10.56 3.20 -12.97
C VAL A 167 9.95 4.23 -13.92
N LEU A 168 10.16 5.53 -13.65
CA LEU A 168 9.67 6.61 -14.51
C LEU A 168 10.24 6.51 -15.93
N VAL A 169 11.56 6.32 -16.06
CA VAL A 169 12.22 6.19 -17.37
C VAL A 169 11.70 4.97 -18.12
N VAL A 170 11.63 3.80 -17.47
CA VAL A 170 11.20 2.55 -18.13
C VAL A 170 9.73 2.64 -18.57
N SER A 171 8.82 3.03 -17.66
CA SER A 171 7.39 3.11 -17.98
C SER A 171 7.07 4.24 -18.98
N SER A 172 7.79 5.36 -18.92
CA SER A 172 7.69 6.44 -19.91
C SER A 172 8.17 6.01 -21.29
N LEU A 173 9.32 5.31 -21.37
CA LEU A 173 9.83 4.80 -22.63
C LEU A 173 8.86 3.80 -23.27
N ILE A 174 8.28 2.89 -22.48
CA ILE A 174 7.27 1.93 -22.96
C ILE A 174 6.05 2.67 -23.50
N SER A 175 5.53 3.65 -22.75
CA SER A 175 4.35 4.39 -23.18
C SER A 175 4.62 5.30 -24.39
N PHE A 176 5.85 5.80 -24.54
CA PHE A 176 6.26 6.57 -25.70
C PHE A 176 6.35 5.70 -26.96
N LEU A 177 6.84 4.46 -26.82
CA LEU A 177 6.91 3.46 -27.90
C LEU A 177 5.53 2.92 -28.31
N LEU A 178 4.54 2.98 -27.42
CA LEU A 178 3.16 2.52 -27.62
C LEU A 178 2.16 3.71 -27.59
N PRO A 179 2.23 4.64 -28.56
CA PRO A 179 1.33 5.79 -28.59
C PRO A 179 -0.10 5.37 -28.94
N GLY A 180 -1.09 6.06 -28.36
CA GLY A 180 -2.52 5.88 -28.68
C GLY A 180 -3.32 4.98 -27.73
N VAL A 181 -2.75 4.56 -26.60
CA VAL A 181 -3.49 3.85 -25.54
C VAL A 181 -4.27 4.86 -24.69
N GLU A 182 -5.60 4.75 -24.67
CA GLU A 182 -6.45 5.60 -23.83
C GLU A 182 -6.31 5.28 -22.34
N PHE A 183 -6.49 6.30 -21.49
CA PHE A 183 -6.51 6.14 -20.05
C PHE A 183 -7.75 5.36 -19.60
N ASN A 184 -7.53 4.09 -19.23
CA ASN A 184 -8.57 3.23 -18.66
C ASN A 184 -8.90 3.60 -17.19
N PRO A 185 -9.98 3.02 -16.61
CA PRO A 185 -10.39 3.32 -15.24
C PRO A 185 -9.30 3.07 -14.18
N GLU A 186 -8.45 2.07 -14.39
CA GLU A 186 -7.34 1.74 -13.49
C GLU A 186 -6.29 2.85 -13.42
N MET A 187 -5.93 3.44 -14.56
CA MET A 187 -5.03 4.59 -14.58
C MET A 187 -5.72 5.85 -14.06
N MET A 188 -7.00 6.06 -14.43
CA MET A 188 -7.77 7.24 -14.02
C MET A 188 -7.97 7.33 -12.50
N ALA A 189 -8.11 6.18 -11.81
CA ALA A 189 -8.18 6.10 -10.36
C ALA A 189 -6.90 6.61 -9.68
N ARG A 190 -5.75 6.56 -10.37
CA ARG A 190 -4.44 6.95 -9.83
C ARG A 190 -4.07 8.40 -10.10
N VAL A 191 -4.78 9.03 -11.02
CA VAL A 191 -4.58 10.43 -11.40
C VAL A 191 -5.42 11.39 -10.54
N ASN A 192 -6.47 10.89 -9.88
CA ASN A 192 -7.40 11.69 -9.09
C ASN A 192 -7.34 11.28 -7.61
N PRO A 193 -6.28 11.66 -6.88
CA PRO A 193 -6.17 11.36 -5.46
C PRO A 193 -7.32 11.97 -4.67
N THR A 194 -7.69 11.28 -3.60
CA THR A 194 -8.80 11.56 -2.69
C THR A 194 -8.29 11.64 -1.26
N LEU A 195 -9.13 12.12 -0.35
CA LEU A 195 -8.81 12.10 1.09
C LEU A 195 -8.65 10.66 1.63
N PHE A 196 -9.31 9.69 1.00
CA PHE A 196 -9.20 8.29 1.40
C PHE A 196 -7.80 7.73 1.15
N ASP A 197 -7.09 8.21 0.12
CA ASP A 197 -5.72 7.77 -0.17
C ASP A 197 -4.75 8.11 0.98
N ILE A 198 -4.96 9.26 1.65
CA ILE A 198 -4.17 9.64 2.83
C ILE A 198 -4.42 8.65 3.98
N LEU A 199 -5.69 8.33 4.24
CA LEU A 199 -6.06 7.39 5.30
C LEU A 199 -5.52 5.98 5.03
N ILE A 200 -5.61 5.53 3.77
CA ILE A 200 -5.07 4.24 3.32
C ILE A 200 -3.55 4.22 3.47
N ALA A 201 -2.84 5.28 3.06
CA ALA A 201 -1.39 5.36 3.20
C ALA A 201 -0.93 5.24 4.67
N ILE A 202 -1.60 5.96 5.57
CA ILE A 202 -1.31 5.90 7.01
C ILE A 202 -1.60 4.50 7.56
N ALA A 203 -2.76 3.92 7.24
CA ALA A 203 -3.13 2.58 7.68
C ALA A 203 -2.14 1.51 7.15
N SER A 204 -1.78 1.57 5.88
CA SER A 204 -0.79 0.68 5.24
C SER A 204 0.58 0.79 5.90
N GLY A 205 1.03 2.00 6.25
CA GLY A 205 2.30 2.18 6.96
C GLY A 205 2.27 1.66 8.39
N LEU A 206 1.15 1.86 9.11
CA LEU A 206 0.98 1.34 10.47
C LEU A 206 1.00 -0.20 10.47
N VAL A 207 0.17 -0.82 9.62
CA VAL A 207 0.08 -2.27 9.49
C VAL A 207 1.41 -2.84 8.97
N GLY A 208 2.01 -2.21 7.97
CA GLY A 208 3.26 -2.65 7.39
C GLY A 208 4.40 -2.65 8.39
N ALA A 209 4.68 -1.50 9.00
CA ALA A 209 5.75 -1.43 9.99
C ALA A 209 5.48 -2.31 11.22
N TYR A 210 4.23 -2.39 11.69
CA TYR A 210 3.90 -3.25 12.83
C TYR A 210 4.09 -4.74 12.49
N ALA A 211 3.63 -5.19 11.33
CA ALA A 211 3.82 -6.54 10.85
C ALA A 211 5.31 -6.87 10.66
N TYR A 212 6.12 -5.89 10.25
CA TYR A 212 7.56 -6.10 10.05
C TYR A 212 8.34 -6.22 11.36
N VAL A 213 7.99 -5.45 12.40
CA VAL A 213 8.67 -5.48 13.71
C VAL A 213 8.20 -6.67 14.56
N ASN A 214 7.00 -7.17 14.33
CA ASN A 214 6.44 -8.26 15.14
C ASN A 214 6.93 -9.62 14.62
N PRO A 215 7.72 -10.39 15.40
CA PRO A 215 8.26 -11.68 14.98
C PRO A 215 7.17 -12.75 14.74
N ASN A 216 5.97 -12.56 15.29
CA ASN A 216 4.85 -13.49 15.14
C ASN A 216 4.03 -13.24 13.86
N ILE A 217 4.33 -12.17 13.12
CA ILE A 217 3.59 -11.79 11.91
C ILE A 217 4.51 -11.97 10.70
N SER A 218 3.97 -12.53 9.62
CA SER A 218 4.74 -12.68 8.38
C SER A 218 5.10 -11.31 7.80
N SER A 219 6.38 -11.10 7.51
CA SER A 219 6.89 -9.92 6.81
C SER A 219 6.27 -9.74 5.41
N SER A 220 5.69 -10.80 4.83
CA SER A 220 4.96 -10.72 3.56
C SER A 220 3.70 -9.86 3.66
N ILE A 221 3.03 -9.84 4.83
CA ILE A 221 1.85 -8.99 5.06
C ILE A 221 2.23 -7.51 4.98
N SER A 222 3.40 -7.16 5.53
CA SER A 222 3.96 -5.81 5.39
C SER A 222 4.23 -5.46 3.93
N GLY A 223 4.82 -6.40 3.18
CA GLY A 223 5.09 -6.26 1.75
C GLY A 223 3.82 -5.91 0.97
N VAL A 224 2.76 -6.69 1.17
CA VAL A 224 1.46 -6.49 0.50
C VAL A 224 0.88 -5.12 0.85
N ALA A 225 0.81 -4.76 2.15
CA ALA A 225 0.19 -3.52 2.60
C ALA A 225 0.85 -2.26 2.01
N ILE A 226 2.18 -2.26 1.92
CA ILE A 226 2.96 -1.11 1.43
C ILE A 226 3.01 -1.11 -0.11
N ALA A 227 3.14 -2.27 -0.73
CA ALA A 227 3.30 -2.36 -2.19
C ALA A 227 2.07 -1.90 -2.98
N VAL A 228 0.86 -2.15 -2.46
CA VAL A 228 -0.41 -1.75 -3.10
C VAL A 228 -0.46 -0.26 -3.38
N ALA A 229 0.18 0.56 -2.54
CA ALA A 229 0.09 2.00 -2.62
C ALA A 229 1.11 2.64 -3.57
N LEU A 230 2.19 1.97 -3.97
CA LEU A 230 3.37 2.68 -4.51
C LEU A 230 3.65 2.41 -5.99
N MET A 231 3.73 1.14 -6.37
CA MET A 231 4.23 0.78 -7.69
C MET A 231 3.34 1.28 -8.84
N PRO A 232 2.01 1.09 -8.78
CA PRO A 232 1.17 1.50 -9.89
C PRO A 232 1.05 3.01 -10.06
N PRO A 233 0.85 3.85 -9.02
CA PRO A 233 0.86 5.31 -9.20
C PRO A 233 2.15 5.78 -9.85
N LEU A 234 3.30 5.26 -9.42
CA LEU A 234 4.59 5.58 -10.00
C LEU A 234 4.71 5.19 -11.49
N CYS A 235 4.19 4.02 -11.89
CA CYS A 235 4.12 3.63 -13.29
C CYS A 235 3.13 4.51 -14.07
N THR A 236 1.99 4.90 -13.48
CA THR A 236 1.03 5.83 -14.09
C THR A 236 1.65 7.21 -14.34
N VAL A 237 2.56 7.68 -13.47
CA VAL A 237 3.34 8.90 -13.74
C VAL A 237 4.16 8.74 -15.01
N GLY A 238 4.96 7.67 -15.10
CA GLY A 238 5.80 7.46 -16.28
C GLY A 238 5.00 7.27 -17.56
N ILE A 239 3.89 6.50 -17.52
CA ILE A 239 2.94 6.39 -18.64
C ILE A 239 2.43 7.77 -19.06
N SER A 240 1.98 8.59 -18.12
CA SER A 240 1.47 9.94 -18.39
C SER A 240 2.54 10.85 -19.03
N ILE A 241 3.80 10.75 -18.56
CA ILE A 241 4.94 11.47 -19.17
C ILE A 241 5.17 10.98 -20.60
N GLY A 242 5.16 9.67 -20.84
CA GLY A 242 5.36 9.08 -22.16
C GLY A 242 4.27 9.47 -23.17
N GLN A 243 3.05 9.72 -22.70
CA GLN A 243 1.94 10.22 -23.54
C GLN A 243 1.89 11.75 -23.66
N GLY A 244 2.70 12.49 -22.89
CA GLY A 244 2.67 13.96 -22.85
C GLY A 244 1.52 14.56 -22.04
N GLU A 245 0.80 13.75 -21.25
CA GLU A 245 -0.33 14.17 -20.42
C GLU A 245 0.15 14.70 -19.06
N VAL A 246 0.69 15.93 -19.06
CA VAL A 246 1.30 16.57 -17.87
C VAL A 246 0.33 16.64 -16.69
N ARG A 247 -0.96 16.90 -16.94
CA ARG A 247 -1.98 16.96 -15.88
C ARG A 247 -2.14 15.61 -15.17
N PHE A 248 -2.10 14.51 -15.93
CA PHE A 248 -2.22 13.17 -15.39
C PHE A 248 -0.94 12.75 -14.65
N ALA A 249 0.22 13.12 -15.19
CA ALA A 249 1.51 12.90 -14.53
C ALA A 249 1.56 13.57 -13.15
N LEU A 250 1.10 14.83 -13.05
CA LEU A 250 1.05 15.57 -11.78
C LEU A 250 0.10 14.91 -10.77
N GLY A 251 -1.10 14.51 -11.19
CA GLY A 251 -2.07 13.83 -10.32
C GLY A 251 -1.55 12.50 -9.76
N ALA A 252 -0.94 11.67 -10.61
CA ALA A 252 -0.32 10.41 -10.19
C ALA A 252 0.94 10.61 -9.33
N THR A 253 1.73 11.66 -9.60
CA THR A 253 2.90 12.02 -8.77
C THR A 253 2.45 12.43 -7.38
N LEU A 254 1.30 13.12 -7.30
CA LEU A 254 0.69 13.51 -6.05
C LEU A 254 0.26 12.30 -5.23
N LEU A 255 -0.45 11.35 -5.85
CA LEU A 255 -0.85 10.12 -5.18
C LEU A 255 0.37 9.32 -4.69
N TYR A 256 1.40 9.16 -5.54
CA TYR A 256 2.66 8.52 -5.14
C TYR A 256 3.30 9.22 -3.94
N SER A 257 3.34 10.56 -3.97
CA SER A 257 3.90 11.37 -2.88
C SER A 257 3.14 11.15 -1.58
N ILE A 258 1.80 11.26 -1.60
CA ILE A 258 0.94 11.00 -0.43
C ILE A 258 1.24 9.62 0.17
N ASN A 259 1.35 8.59 -0.67
CA ASN A 259 1.57 7.23 -0.22
C ASN A 259 2.95 7.06 0.41
N LEU A 260 4.01 7.53 -0.26
CA LEU A 260 5.38 7.45 0.26
C LEU A 260 5.51 8.12 1.64
N ILE A 261 4.92 9.30 1.76
CA ILE A 261 4.95 10.20 2.91
C ILE A 261 4.12 9.65 4.06
N GLY A 262 2.86 9.29 3.79
CA GLY A 262 1.94 8.72 4.78
C GLY A 262 2.45 7.40 5.34
N ILE A 263 2.94 6.50 4.47
CA ILE A 263 3.54 5.24 4.89
C ILE A 263 4.78 5.51 5.76
N SER A 264 5.66 6.43 5.33
CA SER A 264 6.89 6.71 6.07
C SER A 264 6.64 7.24 7.48
N LEU A 265 5.69 8.15 7.66
CA LEU A 265 5.37 8.63 9.01
C LEU A 265 4.75 7.56 9.87
N ALA A 266 3.78 6.84 9.34
CA ALA A 266 3.12 5.78 10.09
C ALA A 266 4.14 4.73 10.55
N ALA A 267 5.07 4.36 9.67
CA ALA A 267 6.19 3.49 10.03
C ALA A 267 7.11 4.11 11.09
N SER A 268 7.42 5.40 10.98
CA SER A 268 8.24 6.12 11.98
C SER A 268 7.59 6.11 13.37
N ILE A 269 6.26 6.29 13.44
CA ILE A 269 5.49 6.22 14.70
C ILE A 269 5.57 4.81 15.30
N VAL A 270 5.45 3.78 14.48
CA VAL A 270 5.57 2.39 14.94
C VAL A 270 6.98 2.13 15.48
N PHE A 271 8.03 2.47 14.75
CA PHE A 271 9.42 2.28 15.19
C PHE A 271 9.76 3.04 16.47
N TRP A 272 9.23 4.26 16.61
CA TRP A 272 9.34 5.02 17.85
C TRP A 272 8.70 4.29 19.03
N ARG A 273 7.49 3.74 18.83
CA ARG A 273 6.76 3.02 19.87
C ARG A 273 7.40 1.67 20.24
N THR A 274 7.95 0.96 19.26
CA THR A 274 8.60 -0.35 19.46
C THR A 274 10.06 -0.25 19.89
N ARG A 275 10.64 0.95 19.87
CA ARG A 275 12.04 1.23 20.24
C ARG A 275 13.06 0.42 19.44
N VAL A 276 12.84 0.25 18.14
CA VAL A 276 13.82 -0.40 17.25
C VAL A 276 14.97 0.57 16.98
N HIS A 277 16.04 0.60 17.77
CA HIS A 277 17.12 1.61 17.70
C HIS A 277 18.47 1.01 17.27
N PRO A 278 19.40 1.82 16.73
CA PRO A 278 20.79 1.41 16.49
C PRO A 278 21.54 1.14 17.81
N VAL A 279 22.51 0.22 17.77
CA VAL A 279 23.26 -0.37 18.92
C VAL A 279 24.01 0.65 19.82
N HIS A 280 24.10 1.94 19.46
CA HIS A 280 25.14 2.84 20.00
C HIS A 280 24.67 4.16 20.65
N GLU A 281 23.40 4.35 20.99
CA GLU A 281 22.98 5.63 21.59
C GLU A 281 22.35 5.50 23.00
N ASP A 282 22.85 6.32 23.94
CA ASP A 282 22.36 6.44 25.31
C ASP A 282 20.88 6.89 25.35
N GLU A 283 20.01 6.11 26.02
CA GLU A 283 18.54 6.29 26.09
C GLU A 283 18.04 7.73 26.34
N LYS A 284 18.85 8.59 26.99
CA LYS A 284 18.49 9.98 27.33
C LYS A 284 18.75 10.97 26.20
N GLU A 285 19.82 10.83 25.42
CA GLU A 285 20.08 11.69 24.26
C GLU A 285 19.12 11.37 23.12
N VAL A 286 18.75 10.09 23.02
CA VAL A 286 17.89 9.56 21.97
C VAL A 286 16.47 10.12 22.04
N LYS A 287 15.89 10.29 23.23
CA LYS A 287 14.51 10.79 23.40
C LYS A 287 14.34 12.25 22.94
N GLY A 288 15.33 13.10 23.20
CA GLY A 288 15.31 14.51 22.79
C GLY A 288 15.45 14.68 21.28
N ARG A 289 16.37 13.91 20.67
CA ARG A 289 16.59 13.89 19.22
C ARG A 289 15.43 13.24 18.47
N ALA A 290 14.86 12.15 18.98
CA ALA A 290 13.71 11.48 18.37
C ALA A 290 12.48 12.40 18.32
N LEU A 291 12.20 13.16 19.39
CA LEU A 291 11.06 14.09 19.39
C LEU A 291 11.26 15.24 18.38
N GLN A 292 12.47 15.81 18.31
CA GLN A 292 12.82 16.83 17.32
C GLN A 292 12.75 16.29 15.88
N ASN A 293 13.19 15.05 15.65
CA ASN A 293 13.15 14.45 14.33
C ASN A 293 11.72 14.06 13.90
N VAL A 294 10.87 13.62 14.83
CA VAL A 294 9.43 13.41 14.59
C VAL A 294 8.75 14.72 14.23
N LEU A 295 9.03 15.80 14.98
CA LEU A 295 8.53 17.14 14.68
C LEU A 295 8.99 17.63 13.32
N LEU A 296 10.26 17.45 12.98
CA LEU A 296 10.83 17.86 11.69
C LEU A 296 10.24 17.04 10.53
N SER A 297 10.00 15.75 10.73
CA SER A 297 9.40 14.87 9.72
C SER A 297 7.91 15.11 9.54
N SER A 298 7.22 15.42 10.64
CA SER A 298 5.82 15.89 10.62
C SER A 298 5.69 17.25 9.91
N LEU A 299 6.65 18.16 10.13
CA LEU A 299 6.72 19.45 9.43
C LEU A 299 6.99 19.26 7.94
N LEU A 300 7.90 18.37 7.57
CA LEU A 300 8.20 18.02 6.17
C LEU A 300 6.96 17.42 5.48
N LEU A 301 6.20 16.60 6.21
CA LEU A 301 4.91 16.10 5.76
C LEU A 301 3.90 17.19 5.49
N PHE A 302 3.77 18.10 6.45
CA PHE A 302 2.85 19.21 6.38
C PHE A 302 3.19 20.10 5.18
N LEU A 303 4.48 20.31 4.94
CA LEU A 303 4.97 21.08 3.80
C LEU A 303 4.64 20.45 2.45
N ILE A 304 4.64 19.10 2.36
CA ILE A 304 4.24 18.38 1.14
C ILE A 304 2.71 18.22 1.05
N ALA A 305 1.99 18.21 2.17
CA ALA A 305 0.53 18.19 2.19
C ALA A 305 -0.08 19.46 1.58
N LEU A 306 0.59 20.62 1.68
CA LEU A 306 0.13 21.87 1.08
C LEU A 306 -0.04 21.81 -0.45
N PRO A 307 0.98 21.45 -1.26
CA PRO A 307 0.81 21.30 -2.69
C PRO A 307 -0.19 20.18 -3.03
N VAL A 308 -0.28 19.12 -2.22
CA VAL A 308 -1.32 18.09 -2.36
C VAL A 308 -2.72 18.68 -2.24
N SER A 309 -3.00 19.44 -1.18
CA SER A 309 -4.30 20.08 -0.98
C SER A 309 -4.64 21.03 -2.13
N TYR A 310 -3.66 21.77 -2.62
CA TYR A 310 -3.82 22.67 -3.76
C TYR A 310 -4.18 21.92 -5.05
N PHE A 311 -3.41 20.90 -5.43
CA PHE A 311 -3.68 20.11 -6.65
C PHE A 311 -4.98 19.32 -6.55
N THR A 312 -5.31 18.77 -5.39
CA THR A 312 -6.60 18.10 -5.16
C THR A 312 -7.77 19.08 -5.30
N TYR A 313 -7.65 20.31 -4.79
CA TYR A 313 -8.66 21.34 -4.96
C TYR A 313 -8.85 21.72 -6.44
N GLN A 314 -7.74 21.85 -7.19
CA GLN A 314 -7.78 22.15 -8.61
C GLN A 314 -8.38 21.00 -9.45
N SER A 315 -8.08 19.74 -9.08
CA SER A 315 -8.66 18.57 -9.72
C SER A 315 -10.16 18.42 -9.41
N TYR A 316 -10.58 18.70 -8.17
CA TYR A 316 -12.00 18.71 -7.78
C TYR A 316 -12.84 19.67 -8.63
N GLN A 317 -12.33 20.88 -8.89
CA GLN A 317 -13.00 21.87 -9.73
C GLN A 317 -13.14 21.40 -11.18
N THR A 318 -12.16 20.66 -11.70
CA THR A 318 -12.19 20.14 -13.07
C THR A 318 -13.18 18.96 -13.19
N ASN A 319 -13.18 18.03 -12.23
CA ASN A 319 -14.06 16.86 -12.22
C ASN A 319 -15.54 17.22 -11.98
N ARG A 320 -15.84 18.31 -11.26
CA ARG A 320 -17.22 18.80 -11.11
C ARG A 320 -17.84 19.21 -12.44
N GLN A 321 -17.05 19.75 -13.36
CA GLN A 321 -17.54 20.14 -14.69
C GLN A 321 -17.84 18.90 -15.54
N ASP A 322 -16.99 17.87 -15.47
CA ASP A 322 -17.21 16.61 -16.20
C ASP A 322 -18.41 15.81 -15.65
N ARG A 323 -18.63 15.82 -14.33
CA ARG A 323 -19.84 15.23 -13.72
C ARG A 323 -21.10 16.02 -14.03
N ALA A 324 -21.07 17.35 -14.00
CA ALA A 324 -22.21 18.16 -14.39
C ALA A 324 -22.61 17.89 -15.86
N VAL A 325 -21.64 17.71 -16.77
CA VAL A 325 -21.92 17.30 -18.15
C VAL A 325 -22.54 15.89 -18.20
N ARG A 326 -22.02 14.92 -17.45
CA ARG A 326 -22.61 13.56 -17.38
C ARG A 326 -24.03 13.56 -16.81
N ASP A 327 -24.25 14.21 -15.67
CA ASP A 327 -25.55 14.26 -14.99
C ASP A 327 -26.62 14.91 -15.88
N ILE A 328 -26.26 15.93 -16.67
CA ILE A 328 -27.20 16.57 -17.61
C ILE A 328 -27.53 15.65 -18.78
N ILE A 329 -26.54 14.90 -19.28
CA ILE A 329 -26.73 13.98 -20.40
C ILE A 329 -27.56 12.77 -19.94
N GLU A 330 -27.33 12.24 -18.74
CA GLU A 330 -28.11 11.13 -18.17
C GLU A 330 -29.56 11.56 -17.83
N ASN A 331 -29.75 12.70 -17.17
CA ASN A 331 -31.10 13.17 -16.80
C ASN A 331 -31.93 13.71 -17.98
N THR A 332 -31.31 14.04 -19.12
CA THR A 332 -32.04 14.46 -20.33
C THR A 332 -32.36 13.27 -21.24
N SER A 333 -31.76 12.10 -20.99
CA SER A 333 -31.85 10.93 -21.87
C SER A 333 -32.58 9.79 -21.15
N GLU A 334 -33.87 9.94 -20.86
CA GLU A 334 -34.69 8.90 -20.19
C GLU A 334 -34.73 7.55 -20.95
N THR A 335 -34.22 7.46 -22.19
CA THR A 335 -34.26 6.25 -23.04
C THR A 335 -32.96 5.97 -23.82
N SER A 336 -31.81 6.53 -23.41
CA SER A 336 -30.55 6.39 -24.18
C SER A 336 -29.40 5.92 -23.30
N GLU A 337 -28.83 4.77 -23.63
CA GLU A 337 -27.64 4.25 -22.96
C GLU A 337 -26.40 4.88 -23.62
N ILE A 338 -25.57 5.57 -22.83
CA ILE A 338 -24.37 6.24 -23.34
C ILE A 338 -23.25 5.21 -23.46
N LEU A 339 -22.79 4.91 -24.69
CA LEU A 339 -21.64 4.02 -24.89
C LEU A 339 -20.32 4.68 -24.51
N GLN A 340 -20.15 5.95 -24.88
CA GLN A 340 -18.85 6.61 -24.72
C GLN A 340 -18.98 8.14 -24.70
N LEU A 341 -18.40 8.76 -23.68
CA LEU A 341 -18.29 10.20 -23.54
C LEU A 341 -16.81 10.58 -23.45
N ASN A 342 -16.31 11.27 -24.47
CA ASN A 342 -14.93 11.73 -24.55
C ASN A 342 -14.90 13.27 -24.60
N ILE A 343 -14.43 13.89 -23.52
CA ILE A 343 -14.33 15.35 -23.40
C ILE A 343 -12.86 15.75 -23.61
N ILE A 344 -12.56 16.39 -24.73
CA ILE A 344 -11.22 16.85 -25.09
C ILE A 344 -11.17 18.38 -24.90
N ARG A 345 -10.37 18.84 -23.93
CA ARG A 345 -10.22 20.27 -23.62
C ARG A 345 -8.88 20.79 -24.14
N ARG A 346 -8.91 21.75 -25.08
CA ARG A 346 -7.70 22.45 -25.57
C ARG A 346 -7.80 23.94 -25.25
N ARG A 347 -6.89 24.45 -24.39
CA ARG A 347 -6.60 25.85 -24.01
C ARG A 347 -7.81 26.82 -23.94
N ASP A 348 -8.51 27.10 -25.04
CA ASP A 348 -9.65 28.03 -25.12
C ASP A 348 -10.94 27.41 -25.72
N THR A 349 -10.98 26.09 -25.94
CA THR A 349 -12.15 25.38 -26.48
C THR A 349 -12.37 24.05 -25.78
N VAL A 350 -13.60 23.78 -25.36
CA VAL A 350 -14.04 22.46 -24.91
C VAL A 350 -14.68 21.75 -26.10
N LYS A 351 -14.11 20.62 -26.53
CA LYS A 351 -14.72 19.72 -27.51
C LYS A 351 -15.31 18.53 -26.76
N VAL A 352 -16.62 18.47 -26.68
CA VAL A 352 -17.34 17.31 -26.13
C VAL A 352 -17.70 16.39 -27.29
N LYS A 353 -17.14 15.18 -27.31
CA LYS A 353 -17.53 14.11 -28.22
C LYS A 353 -18.33 13.09 -27.43
N ALA A 354 -19.64 13.07 -27.64
CA ALA A 354 -20.53 12.10 -27.00
C ALA A 354 -21.05 11.12 -28.07
N VAL A 355 -20.96 9.82 -27.79
CA VAL A 355 -21.51 8.73 -28.60
C VAL A 355 -22.67 8.12 -27.84
N PHE A 356 -23.87 8.23 -28.42
CA PHE A 356 -25.12 7.74 -27.85
C PHE A 356 -25.52 6.39 -28.47
N ILE A 357 -25.98 5.40 -27.69
CA ILE A 357 -26.85 4.34 -28.21
C ILE A 357 -28.27 4.88 -28.22
N VAL A 358 -28.85 4.92 -29.41
CA VAL A 358 -30.25 5.22 -29.59
C VAL A 358 -31.00 3.89 -29.65
N LEU A 359 -31.67 3.51 -28.56
CA LEU A 359 -32.51 2.30 -28.53
C LEU A 359 -33.83 2.49 -29.29
N ASN A 360 -34.30 3.73 -29.48
CA ASN A 360 -35.39 4.03 -30.39
C ASN A 360 -35.43 5.52 -30.75
N ASN A 361 -35.78 5.82 -32.01
CA ASN A 361 -36.02 7.14 -32.63
C ASN A 361 -35.59 8.37 -31.81
N PHE A 362 -34.30 8.71 -31.87
CA PHE A 362 -33.79 10.00 -31.40
C PHE A 362 -34.31 11.09 -32.35
N ASN A 363 -35.29 11.88 -31.92
CA ASN A 363 -35.83 12.96 -32.73
C ASN A 363 -34.84 14.15 -32.81
N SER A 364 -34.84 14.87 -33.92
CA SER A 364 -33.98 16.03 -34.18
C SER A 364 -34.17 17.20 -33.19
N GLU A 365 -35.33 17.26 -32.51
CA GLU A 365 -35.63 18.22 -31.44
C GLU A 365 -34.91 17.90 -30.12
N SER A 366 -34.85 16.64 -29.72
CA SER A 366 -34.15 16.22 -28.49
C SER A 366 -32.65 16.54 -28.56
N LEU A 367 -32.06 16.43 -29.76
CA LEU A 367 -30.68 16.86 -30.04
C LEU A 367 -30.48 18.36 -29.90
N LYS A 368 -31.45 19.17 -30.34
CA LYS A 368 -31.38 20.63 -30.18
C LYS A 368 -31.47 21.03 -28.71
N GLN A 369 -32.32 20.38 -27.92
CA GLN A 369 -32.45 20.67 -26.50
C GLN A 369 -31.19 20.31 -25.70
N VAL A 370 -30.58 19.15 -25.97
CA VAL A 370 -29.30 18.76 -25.36
C VAL A 370 -28.19 19.74 -25.74
N LYS A 371 -28.10 20.15 -27.01
CA LYS A 371 -27.13 21.15 -27.47
C LYS A 371 -27.33 22.51 -26.80
N LEU A 372 -28.57 22.93 -26.58
CA LEU A 372 -28.89 24.22 -25.95
C LEU A 372 -28.54 24.22 -24.45
N LYS A 373 -28.95 23.19 -23.69
CA LYS A 373 -28.62 23.07 -22.25
C LYS A 373 -27.10 23.04 -21.99
N ILE A 374 -26.35 22.34 -22.85
CA ILE A 374 -24.88 22.30 -22.74
C ILE A 374 -24.27 23.68 -23.06
N ARG A 375 -24.82 24.40 -24.03
CA ARG A 375 -24.33 25.74 -24.44
C ARG A 375 -24.67 26.83 -23.41
N GLU A 376 -25.74 26.66 -22.64
CA GLU A 376 -26.13 27.57 -21.56
C GLU A 376 -25.15 27.52 -20.37
N ILE A 377 -24.62 26.33 -20.08
CA ILE A 377 -23.70 26.12 -18.94
C ILE A 377 -22.24 26.34 -19.36
N PHE A 378 -21.92 26.08 -20.63
CA PHE A 378 -20.58 26.31 -21.17
C PHE A 378 -20.64 27.20 -22.43
N PRO A 379 -20.68 28.54 -22.25
CA PRO A 379 -20.93 29.50 -23.33
C PRO A 379 -19.92 29.46 -24.49
N ASP A 380 -18.67 29.04 -24.22
CA ASP A 380 -17.56 29.00 -25.19
C ASP A 380 -17.31 27.60 -25.82
N THR A 381 -18.32 26.73 -25.84
CA THR A 381 -18.15 25.30 -26.21
C THR A 381 -18.53 25.02 -27.66
N ARG A 382 -17.62 24.39 -28.43
CA ARG A 382 -17.96 23.80 -29.73
C ARG A 382 -18.32 22.33 -29.53
N LEU A 383 -19.63 22.08 -29.41
CA LEU A 383 -20.19 20.74 -29.22
C LEU A 383 -20.33 19.99 -30.56
N GLU A 384 -19.50 18.99 -30.78
CA GLU A 384 -19.58 18.06 -31.92
C GLU A 384 -20.24 16.75 -31.46
N VAL A 385 -21.56 16.62 -31.68
CA VAL A 385 -22.30 15.39 -31.37
C VAL A 385 -22.23 14.45 -32.58
N GLN A 386 -21.63 13.26 -32.42
CA GLN A 386 -21.67 12.20 -33.42
C GLN A 386 -22.66 11.12 -32.95
N LEU A 387 -23.73 10.94 -33.72
CA LEU A 387 -24.71 9.88 -33.50
C LEU A 387 -24.28 8.66 -34.30
N ALA A 388 -24.02 7.54 -33.63
CA ALA A 388 -23.80 6.26 -34.28
C ALA A 388 -25.09 5.44 -34.10
N PRO A 389 -25.94 5.32 -35.14
CA PRO A 389 -27.09 4.42 -35.06
C PRO A 389 -26.57 2.98 -35.08
N ILE A 390 -26.86 2.22 -34.03
CA ILE A 390 -26.75 0.76 -34.08
C ILE A 390 -28.11 0.26 -34.57
N ALA A 391 -28.19 -0.12 -35.84
CA ALA A 391 -29.34 -0.87 -36.31
C ALA A 391 -29.28 -2.25 -35.65
N MET A 392 -30.17 -2.55 -34.70
CA MET A 392 -30.46 -3.93 -34.34
C MET A 392 -31.23 -4.58 -35.49
N THR A 393 -30.57 -4.85 -36.61
CA THR A 393 -31.08 -5.84 -37.56
C THR A 393 -30.70 -7.22 -37.03
N ASN A 394 -31.71 -7.86 -36.43
CA ASN A 394 -31.83 -9.29 -36.15
C ASN A 394 -31.10 -9.83 -34.90
N PHE A 395 -31.54 -9.38 -33.73
CA PHE A 395 -31.52 -10.19 -32.50
C PHE A 395 -32.94 -10.33 -31.92
N VAL A 396 -33.91 -10.65 -32.78
CA VAL A 396 -35.09 -11.39 -32.33
C VAL A 396 -34.89 -12.80 -32.86
N ALA A 397 -34.23 -13.63 -32.07
CA ALA A 397 -34.32 -15.06 -32.27
C ALA A 397 -35.81 -15.40 -32.13
N GLU A 398 -36.40 -15.75 -33.26
CA GLU A 398 -37.77 -16.16 -33.45
C GLU A 398 -38.07 -17.35 -32.52
N SER A 399 -38.56 -17.08 -31.31
CA SER A 399 -39.08 -18.11 -30.42
C SER A 399 -40.44 -18.57 -30.97
N LYS A 400 -40.41 -19.42 -32.00
CA LYS A 400 -41.57 -20.22 -32.39
C LYS A 400 -41.69 -21.41 -31.43
N PRO A 401 -42.87 -21.69 -30.87
CA PRO A 401 -43.09 -22.89 -30.08
C PRO A 401 -42.99 -24.12 -30.97
N VAL A 402 -42.31 -25.15 -30.47
CA VAL A 402 -42.18 -26.46 -31.14
C VAL A 402 -43.49 -27.20 -30.95
N GLU A 403 -44.37 -27.14 -31.96
CA GLU A 403 -45.51 -28.04 -32.09
C GLU A 403 -45.29 -29.01 -33.27
N ASP A 404 -45.39 -30.30 -32.94
CA ASP A 404 -45.58 -31.50 -33.74
C ASP A 404 -44.95 -31.63 -35.14
N LYS A 405 -43.85 -32.41 -35.18
CA LYS A 405 -43.54 -33.31 -36.30
C LYS A 405 -43.16 -34.71 -35.80
N LYS A 406 -44.09 -35.37 -35.11
CA LYS A 406 -44.16 -36.84 -35.10
C LYS A 406 -45.03 -37.31 -36.27
N GLU A 407 -44.52 -37.25 -37.51
CA GLU A 407 -45.13 -38.08 -38.56
C GLU A 407 -44.23 -38.44 -39.76
N ASN A 408 -43.12 -37.74 -40.02
CA ASN A 408 -42.30 -38.04 -41.21
C ASN A 408 -41.00 -38.81 -40.95
N MET A 409 -40.95 -39.63 -39.88
CA MET A 409 -39.78 -40.46 -39.55
C MET A 409 -40.02 -41.96 -39.68
N LYS A 410 -41.08 -42.37 -40.40
CA LYS A 410 -41.33 -43.78 -40.77
C LYS A 410 -41.19 -44.11 -42.25
N ASP A 411 -41.12 -43.12 -43.15
CA ASP A 411 -41.12 -43.39 -44.60
C ASP A 411 -39.73 -43.36 -45.26
N ASN A 412 -38.66 -43.16 -44.46
CA ASN A 412 -37.27 -43.11 -44.97
C ASN A 412 -36.37 -44.24 -44.51
N SER A 413 -36.91 -45.21 -43.75
CA SER A 413 -36.20 -46.44 -43.36
C SER A 413 -36.45 -47.62 -44.31
N GLU A 414 -37.52 -47.63 -45.12
CA GLU A 414 -37.80 -48.75 -46.04
C GLU A 414 -37.21 -48.61 -47.45
N LYS A 415 -36.61 -47.46 -47.81
CA LYS A 415 -35.99 -47.26 -49.15
C LYS A 415 -34.49 -47.48 -49.22
N LYS A 416 -33.81 -47.80 -48.11
CA LYS A 416 -32.36 -48.06 -48.10
C LYS A 416 -31.95 -49.54 -48.06
N GLU A 417 -32.89 -50.48 -48.00
CA GLU A 417 -32.59 -51.91 -47.92
C GLU A 417 -32.80 -52.70 -49.23
N LYS A 418 -32.98 -52.02 -50.37
CA LYS A 418 -33.08 -52.69 -51.71
C LYS A 418 -32.04 -52.27 -52.75
N LYS A 419 -30.98 -51.54 -52.36
CA LYS A 419 -29.80 -51.32 -53.21
C LYS A 419 -28.52 -51.21 -52.38
N LYS A 420 -28.05 -52.34 -51.85
CA LYS A 420 -26.65 -52.77 -51.89
C LYS A 420 -26.48 -54.10 -51.16
#